data_AF-A0A1M3EGA0-F1
#
_entry.id   AF-A0A1M3EGA0-F1
#
_cell.length_a   1.000
_cell.length_b   1.000
_cell.length_c   1.000
_cell.angle_alpha   90.00
_cell.angle_beta   90.00
_cell.angle_gamma   90.00
#
_symmetry.space_group_name_H-M   'P 1'
#
loop_
_entity.id
_entity.type
_entity.pdbx_description
1 polymer ?
#
loop_
_entity_poly.entity_id
_entity_poly.type
_entity_poly.pdbx_seq_one_letter_code
_entity_poly.pdbx_strand_id
1 'polypeptide(L)'
;MAALIVIGLSKQLPRHLLNPWELALSDPRQIIESRQGAAVMTLLVQTALACGLAIGLHYWLRWRSTTRLQAVSLWFKAVRAAPPKTVAYAQVRLVSGATWFGVVEAYSADLETAGRELLLSGPIMAAREGQKLKPLAPRWERVVLRGEQIAWIAFKYDAAPVRQRDGSFAASPGTVHADTPDPGGDLLGSARHG
;
A
#
# COMPACT_ATOMS: atom_id res chain seq x y z
N MET A 1 34.45 -13.21 -9.40
CA MET A 1 34.09 -13.96 -8.17
C MET A 1 33.56 -15.36 -8.46
N ALA A 2 32.57 -15.55 -9.35
CA ALA A 2 32.06 -16.89 -9.71
C ALA A 2 33.12 -17.83 -10.32
N ALA A 3 34.07 -17.30 -11.10
CA ALA A 3 35.15 -18.10 -11.73
C ALA A 3 36.12 -18.74 -10.72
N LEU A 4 36.35 -18.12 -9.55
CA LEU A 4 37.28 -18.65 -8.53
C LEU A 4 36.69 -19.82 -7.75
N ILE A 5 35.36 -19.85 -7.59
CA ILE A 5 34.65 -20.96 -6.94
C ILE A 5 34.69 -22.21 -7.82
N VAL A 6 34.64 -22.04 -9.15
CA VAL A 6 34.77 -23.12 -10.13
C VAL A 6 36.21 -23.69 -10.17
N ILE A 7 37.23 -22.83 -10.09
CA ILE A 7 38.65 -23.24 -10.06
C ILE A 7 39.01 -23.95 -8.74
N GLY A 8 38.39 -23.55 -7.62
CA GLY A 8 38.56 -24.22 -6.34
C GLY A 8 37.99 -25.64 -6.33
N LEU A 9 36.81 -25.83 -6.92
CA LEU A 9 36.17 -27.15 -7.02
C LEU A 9 36.91 -28.09 -7.97
N SER A 10 37.56 -27.57 -9.02
CA SER A 10 38.20 -28.40 -10.06
C SER A 10 39.43 -29.18 -9.59
N LYS A 11 40.05 -28.80 -8.46
CA LYS A 11 41.19 -29.53 -7.88
C LYS A 11 40.78 -30.76 -7.07
N GLN A 12 39.49 -30.93 -6.80
CA GLN A 12 38.94 -32.01 -5.98
C GLN A 12 38.05 -32.96 -6.79
N LEU A 13 38.06 -32.85 -8.13
CA LEU A 13 37.37 -33.81 -8.97
C LEU A 13 38.15 -35.13 -9.02
N PRO A 14 37.52 -36.28 -8.69
CA PRO A 14 38.15 -37.59 -8.84
C PRO A 14 38.57 -37.81 -10.30
N ARG A 15 39.69 -38.52 -10.50
CA ARG A 15 40.36 -38.80 -11.79
C ARG A 15 39.47 -39.44 -12.89
N HIS A 16 38.22 -39.75 -12.58
CA HIS A 16 37.22 -40.32 -13.48
C HIS A 16 36.33 -39.26 -14.17
N LEU A 17 36.40 -38.01 -13.75
CA LEU A 17 35.64 -36.91 -14.37
C LEU A 17 36.53 -36.15 -15.35
N LEU A 18 36.00 -35.90 -16.55
CA LEU A 18 36.70 -35.15 -17.59
C LEU A 18 36.93 -33.70 -17.11
N ASN A 19 38.12 -33.17 -17.37
CA ASN A 19 38.42 -31.78 -17.07
C ASN A 19 37.44 -30.88 -17.83
N PRO A 20 36.79 -29.89 -17.16
CA PRO A 20 35.81 -29.03 -17.82
C PRO A 20 36.42 -28.20 -18.96
N TRP A 21 37.74 -27.95 -18.91
CA TRP A 21 38.47 -27.26 -19.97
C TRP A 21 38.75 -28.14 -21.19
N GLU A 22 38.90 -29.46 -21.00
CA GLU A 22 39.07 -30.39 -22.11
C GLU A 22 37.74 -30.55 -22.87
N LEU A 23 36.62 -30.70 -22.16
CA LEU A 23 35.27 -30.74 -22.74
C LEU A 23 34.89 -29.50 -23.56
N ALA A 24 35.42 -28.32 -23.20
CA ALA A 24 35.14 -27.06 -23.90
C ALA A 24 35.94 -26.87 -25.19
N LEU A 25 37.06 -27.59 -25.35
CA LEU A 25 38.01 -27.42 -26.47
C LEU A 25 38.15 -28.67 -27.36
N SER A 26 37.52 -29.79 -27.00
CA SER A 26 37.60 -31.04 -27.76
C SER A 26 36.36 -31.32 -28.59
N ASP A 27 36.56 -32.02 -29.71
CA ASP A 27 35.50 -32.35 -30.65
C ASP A 27 34.45 -33.27 -30.02
N PRO A 28 33.16 -32.87 -29.93
CA PRO A 28 32.14 -33.59 -29.17
C PRO A 28 31.93 -35.03 -29.63
N ARG A 29 32.20 -35.33 -30.91
CA ARG A 29 32.04 -36.67 -31.49
C ARG A 29 33.06 -37.67 -30.96
N GLN A 30 34.33 -37.26 -30.77
CA GLN A 30 35.39 -38.16 -30.31
C GLN A 30 35.23 -38.56 -28.83
N ILE A 31 34.66 -37.67 -28.01
CA ILE A 31 34.38 -37.91 -26.59
C ILE A 31 33.24 -38.91 -26.42
N ILE A 32 32.20 -38.80 -27.26
CA ILE A 32 31.02 -39.67 -27.24
C ILE A 32 31.37 -41.06 -27.79
N GLU A 33 32.36 -41.23 -28.67
CA GLU A 33 32.72 -42.58 -29.15
C GLU A 33 33.67 -43.31 -28.20
N SER A 34 34.56 -42.60 -27.50
CA SER A 34 35.62 -43.22 -26.69
C SER A 34 35.34 -43.27 -25.18
N ARG A 35 34.51 -42.37 -24.63
CA ARG A 35 34.32 -42.19 -23.17
C ARG A 35 32.90 -41.78 -22.77
N GLN A 36 31.88 -42.45 -23.32
CA GLN A 36 30.45 -42.21 -23.04
C GLN A 36 30.11 -42.11 -21.55
N GLY A 37 30.63 -43.04 -20.74
CA GLY A 37 30.36 -43.06 -19.30
C GLY A 37 30.84 -41.81 -18.57
N ALA A 38 32.00 -41.26 -18.96
CA ALA A 38 32.55 -40.05 -18.33
C ALA A 38 31.77 -38.79 -18.75
N ALA A 39 31.28 -38.74 -19.98
CA ALA A 39 30.42 -37.65 -20.46
C ALA A 39 29.05 -37.64 -19.74
N VAL A 40 28.43 -38.80 -19.56
CA VAL A 40 27.16 -38.90 -18.81
C VAL A 40 27.35 -38.52 -17.34
N MET A 41 28.43 -38.98 -16.70
CA MET A 41 28.71 -38.67 -15.30
C MET A 41 28.99 -37.18 -15.08
N THR A 42 29.70 -36.52 -15.98
CA THR A 42 29.94 -35.06 -15.87
C THR A 42 28.65 -34.26 -16.02
N LEU A 43 27.75 -34.64 -16.94
CA LEU A 43 26.44 -34.01 -17.08
C LEU A 43 25.57 -34.20 -15.82
N LEU A 44 25.56 -35.41 -15.25
CA LEU A 44 24.84 -35.70 -14.01
C LEU A 44 25.37 -34.87 -12.84
N VAL A 45 26.70 -34.77 -12.70
CA VAL A 45 27.34 -33.96 -11.66
C VAL A 45 27.02 -32.47 -11.83
N GLN A 46 27.07 -31.94 -13.04
CA GLN A 46 26.71 -30.55 -13.32
C GLN A 46 25.23 -30.26 -13.00
N THR A 47 24.35 -31.18 -13.37
CA THR A 47 22.91 -31.07 -13.10
C THR A 47 22.65 -31.11 -11.60
N ALA A 48 23.28 -32.06 -10.88
CA ALA A 48 23.16 -32.17 -9.42
C ALA A 48 23.69 -30.92 -8.72
N LEU A 49 24.80 -30.34 -9.21
CA LEU A 49 25.37 -29.10 -8.67
C LEU A 49 24.44 -27.90 -8.90
N ALA A 50 23.86 -27.78 -10.10
CA ALA A 50 22.91 -26.72 -10.43
C ALA A 50 21.65 -26.82 -9.56
N CYS A 51 21.09 -28.03 -9.40
CA CYS A 51 19.96 -28.28 -8.51
C CYS A 51 20.29 -27.99 -7.05
N GLY A 52 21.45 -28.42 -6.56
CA GLY A 52 21.90 -28.15 -5.19
C GLY A 52 22.05 -26.66 -4.91
N LEU A 53 22.64 -25.89 -5.84
CA LEU A 53 22.76 -24.44 -5.73
C LEU A 53 21.39 -23.75 -5.77
N ALA A 54 20.49 -24.17 -6.65
CA ALA A 54 19.13 -23.63 -6.72
C ALA A 54 18.34 -23.86 -5.42
N ILE A 55 18.41 -25.08 -4.88
CA ILE A 55 17.76 -25.44 -3.61
C ILE A 55 18.39 -24.63 -2.46
N GLY A 56 19.71 -24.60 -2.36
CA GLY A 56 20.43 -23.85 -1.33
C GLY A 56 20.09 -22.36 -1.36
N LEU A 57 20.06 -21.77 -2.55
CA LEU A 57 19.69 -20.36 -2.73
C LEU A 57 18.23 -20.13 -2.36
N HIS A 58 17.32 -21.02 -2.74
CA HIS A 58 15.91 -20.93 -2.37
C HIS A 58 15.69 -20.96 -0.85
N TYR A 59 16.30 -21.92 -0.15
CA TYR A 59 16.23 -22.00 1.31
C TYR A 59 16.90 -20.82 2.00
N TRP A 60 18.02 -20.34 1.48
CA TRP A 60 18.74 -19.19 2.03
C TRP A 60 17.94 -17.89 1.88
N LEU A 61 17.37 -17.64 0.69
CA LEU A 61 16.43 -16.54 0.49
C LEU A 61 15.24 -16.70 1.42
N ARG A 62 14.62 -17.89 1.51
CA ARG A 62 13.45 -18.10 2.37
C ARG A 62 13.75 -17.84 3.85
N TRP A 63 14.95 -18.14 4.32
CA TRP A 63 15.37 -17.82 5.69
C TRP A 63 15.63 -16.32 5.89
N ARG A 64 16.16 -15.61 4.87
CA ARG A 64 16.38 -14.15 4.94
C ARG A 64 15.16 -13.30 4.61
N SER A 65 14.22 -13.82 3.85
CA SER A 65 13.01 -13.12 3.41
C SER A 65 11.99 -13.08 4.54
N THR A 66 12.20 -12.17 5.48
CA THR A 66 11.18 -11.72 6.44
C THR A 66 10.16 -10.78 5.81
N THR A 67 10.34 -10.39 4.55
CA THR A 67 9.41 -9.55 3.79
C THR A 67 8.17 -10.36 3.41
N ARG A 68 7.21 -10.46 4.35
CA ARG A 68 5.85 -10.88 4.03
C ARG A 68 5.27 -9.83 3.08
N LEU A 69 5.04 -10.21 1.82
CA LEU A 69 4.14 -9.50 0.91
C LEU A 69 2.74 -9.56 1.53
N GLN A 70 2.46 -8.63 2.44
CA GLN A 70 1.13 -8.48 3.01
C GLN A 70 0.29 -7.83 1.93
N ALA A 71 -0.81 -8.48 1.54
CA ALA A 71 -1.86 -7.77 0.84
C ALA A 71 -2.39 -6.72 1.83
N VAL A 72 -2.24 -5.45 1.45
CA VAL A 72 -2.61 -4.30 2.26
C VAL A 72 -3.95 -3.78 1.74
N SER A 73 -4.90 -3.52 2.63
CA SER A 73 -6.21 -2.98 2.22
C SER A 73 -6.07 -1.65 1.50
N LEU A 74 -6.92 -1.38 0.50
CA LEU A 74 -6.87 -0.12 -0.23
C LEU A 74 -7.19 1.09 0.68
N TRP A 75 -7.95 0.89 1.76
CA TRP A 75 -8.19 1.91 2.79
C TRP A 75 -6.91 2.27 3.53
N PHE A 76 -6.10 1.28 3.91
CA PHE A 76 -4.79 1.50 4.52
C PHE A 76 -3.91 2.32 3.60
N LYS A 77 -3.88 1.96 2.30
CA LYS A 77 -3.07 2.68 1.31
C LYS A 77 -3.51 4.14 1.16
N ALA A 78 -4.82 4.39 1.11
CA ALA A 78 -5.36 5.74 1.02
C ALA A 78 -5.05 6.57 2.28
N VAL A 79 -5.37 6.06 3.48
CA VAL A 79 -5.11 6.80 4.73
C VAL A 79 -3.62 7.08 4.93
N ARG A 80 -2.73 6.14 4.57
CA ARG A 80 -1.27 6.35 4.64
C ARG A 80 -0.71 7.26 3.55
N ALA A 81 -1.47 7.56 2.50
CA ALA A 81 -1.05 8.52 1.48
C ALA A 81 -1.16 9.98 1.95
N ALA A 82 -1.67 10.22 3.17
CA ALA A 82 -1.75 11.55 3.75
C ALA A 82 -0.36 12.23 3.80
N PRO A 83 -0.23 13.46 3.26
CA PRO A 83 1.01 14.23 3.37
C PRO A 83 1.43 14.44 4.83
N PRO A 84 2.74 14.66 5.10
CA PRO A 84 3.23 14.98 6.42
C PRO A 84 2.45 16.15 7.05
N LYS A 85 2.16 16.06 8.36
CA LYS A 85 1.42 17.07 9.15
C LYS A 85 -0.05 17.28 8.73
N THR A 86 -0.62 16.37 7.93
CA THR A 86 -2.05 16.36 7.61
C THR A 86 -2.75 15.15 8.25
N VAL A 87 -4.06 15.22 8.35
CA VAL A 87 -4.93 14.10 8.72
C VAL A 87 -5.86 13.76 7.56
N ALA A 88 -6.29 12.50 7.50
CA ALA A 88 -7.26 12.05 6.51
C ALA A 88 -8.68 12.29 7.04
N TYR A 89 -9.39 13.24 6.42
CA TYR A 89 -10.84 13.34 6.53
C TYR A 89 -11.47 12.35 5.55
N ALA A 90 -12.48 11.61 5.99
CA ALA A 90 -13.24 10.71 5.15
C ALA A 90 -14.68 11.21 5.01
N GLN A 91 -15.16 11.23 3.77
CA GLN A 91 -16.59 11.25 3.45
C GLN A 91 -17.00 9.83 3.05
N VAL A 92 -17.99 9.30 3.75
CA VAL A 92 -18.42 7.90 3.62
C VAL A 92 -19.89 7.87 3.26
N ARG A 93 -20.24 7.28 2.12
CA ARG A 93 -21.64 6.99 1.78
C ARG A 93 -21.94 5.55 2.11
N LEU A 94 -23.03 5.33 2.84
CA LEU A 94 -23.52 4.00 3.15
C LEU A 94 -24.44 3.49 2.04
N VAL A 95 -24.64 2.17 1.99
CA VAL A 95 -25.58 1.53 1.05
C VAL A 95 -27.01 2.04 1.24
N SER A 96 -27.36 2.48 2.45
CA SER A 96 -28.63 3.13 2.79
C SER A 96 -28.77 4.56 2.25
N GLY A 97 -27.75 5.11 1.58
CA GLY A 97 -27.73 6.48 1.08
C GLY A 97 -27.33 7.54 2.12
N ALA A 98 -27.26 7.18 3.40
CA ALA A 98 -26.73 8.08 4.44
C ALA A 98 -25.26 8.41 4.21
N THR A 99 -24.87 9.66 4.51
CA THR A 99 -23.50 10.14 4.35
C THR A 99 -22.92 10.58 5.69
N TRP A 100 -21.70 10.16 5.96
CA TRP A 100 -20.92 10.52 7.14
C TRP A 100 -19.66 11.27 6.72
N PHE A 101 -19.21 12.18 7.57
CA PHE A 101 -17.95 12.89 7.40
C PHE A 101 -17.25 13.01 8.76
N GLY A 102 -15.92 12.79 8.77
CA GLY A 102 -15.10 12.99 9.97
C GLY A 102 -13.62 12.69 9.72
N VAL A 103 -12.80 12.84 10.76
CA VAL A 103 -11.38 12.46 10.69
C VAL A 103 -11.25 10.95 10.89
N VAL A 104 -10.44 10.28 10.08
CA VAL A 104 -10.16 8.86 10.26
C VAL A 104 -9.19 8.68 11.43
N GLU A 105 -9.69 8.10 12.52
CA GLU A 105 -8.88 7.81 13.71
C GLU A 105 -8.29 6.40 13.65
N ALA A 106 -9.08 5.41 13.22
CA ALA A 106 -8.64 4.02 13.08
C ALA A 106 -9.43 3.29 11.99
N TYR A 107 -8.91 2.14 11.56
CA TYR A 107 -9.57 1.27 10.59
C TYR A 107 -9.05 -0.16 10.71
N SER A 108 -9.87 -1.13 10.35
CA SER A 108 -9.45 -2.53 10.25
C SER A 108 -8.53 -2.73 9.04
N ALA A 109 -7.41 -3.41 9.23
CA ALA A 109 -6.47 -3.74 8.15
C ALA A 109 -6.88 -5.00 7.34
N ASP A 110 -8.03 -5.60 7.67
CA ASP A 110 -8.49 -6.86 7.08
C ASP A 110 -8.70 -6.73 5.55
N LEU A 111 -8.46 -7.83 4.84
CA LEU A 111 -8.65 -7.96 3.40
C LEU A 111 -10.08 -8.34 3.02
N GLU A 112 -10.81 -8.99 3.92
CA GLU A 112 -12.22 -9.27 3.72
C GLU A 112 -13.07 -8.05 4.08
N THR A 113 -14.07 -7.73 3.26
CA THR A 113 -14.97 -6.59 3.54
C THR A 113 -15.90 -6.88 4.72
N ALA A 114 -16.26 -8.16 4.92
CA ALA A 114 -17.02 -8.60 6.08
C ALA A 114 -16.13 -8.50 7.33
N GLY A 115 -16.44 -7.58 8.24
CA GLY A 115 -15.65 -7.33 9.46
C GLY A 115 -14.69 -6.14 9.38
N ARG A 116 -14.65 -5.43 8.24
CA ARG A 116 -13.94 -4.15 8.19
C ARG A 116 -14.68 -3.09 8.99
N GLU A 117 -13.94 -2.25 9.68
CA GLU A 117 -14.49 -1.11 10.40
C GLU A 117 -13.68 0.15 10.09
N LEU A 118 -14.36 1.29 10.12
CA LEU A 118 -13.79 2.61 10.01
C LEU A 118 -14.24 3.44 11.21
N LEU A 119 -13.28 3.90 12.01
CA LEU A 119 -13.52 4.77 13.15
C LEU A 119 -13.32 6.22 12.71
N LEU A 120 -14.40 7.00 12.76
CA LEU A 120 -14.39 8.43 12.56
C LEU A 120 -14.38 9.16 13.91
N SER A 121 -13.60 10.23 13.98
CA SER A 121 -13.54 11.17 15.10
C SER A 121 -13.89 12.59 14.66
N GLY A 122 -14.02 13.46 15.66
CA GLY A 122 -14.46 14.83 15.48
C GLY A 122 -13.58 15.69 14.56
N PRO A 123 -14.16 16.64 13.80
CA PRO A 123 -15.60 16.95 13.72
C PRO A 123 -16.39 15.89 12.94
N ILE A 124 -17.49 15.39 13.53
CA ILE A 124 -18.37 14.40 12.89
C ILE A 124 -19.61 15.10 12.34
N MET A 125 -19.90 14.87 11.07
CA MET A 125 -21.14 15.29 10.42
C MET A 125 -21.86 14.09 9.82
N ALA A 126 -23.19 14.16 9.79
CA ALA A 126 -24.04 13.14 9.20
C ALA A 126 -25.18 13.75 8.40
N ALA A 127 -25.59 13.07 7.35
CA ALA A 127 -26.78 13.37 6.56
C ALA A 127 -27.52 12.07 6.23
N ARG A 128 -28.85 12.15 6.23
CA ARG A 128 -29.66 11.14 5.55
C ARG A 128 -29.59 11.36 4.04
N GLU A 129 -30.03 10.37 3.26
CA GLU A 129 -30.09 10.48 1.81
C GLU A 129 -30.84 11.76 1.38
N GLY A 130 -30.25 12.50 0.43
CA GLY A 130 -30.79 13.75 -0.09
C GLY A 130 -30.72 14.95 0.87
N GLN A 131 -30.19 14.80 2.09
CA GLN A 131 -30.07 15.89 3.05
C GLN A 131 -28.66 16.49 3.07
N LYS A 132 -28.57 17.73 3.57
CA LYS A 132 -27.28 18.39 3.82
C LYS A 132 -26.61 17.80 5.06
N LEU A 133 -25.27 17.73 5.04
CA LEU A 133 -24.46 17.35 6.20
C LEU A 133 -24.73 18.30 7.36
N LYS A 134 -24.99 17.73 8.53
CA LYS A 134 -25.16 18.46 9.79
C LYS A 134 -24.22 17.90 10.85
N PRO A 135 -23.71 18.73 11.77
CA PRO A 135 -22.93 18.25 12.90
C PRO A 135 -23.71 17.19 13.69
N LEU A 136 -23.02 16.10 14.05
CA LEU A 136 -23.55 15.14 15.01
C LEU A 136 -23.65 15.80 16.39
N ALA A 137 -24.60 15.38 17.21
CA ALA A 137 -24.79 15.96 18.54
C ALA A 137 -23.47 15.95 19.36
N PRO A 138 -23.11 17.04 20.07
CA PRO A 138 -21.77 17.22 20.66
C PRO A 138 -21.33 16.15 21.66
N ARG A 139 -22.29 15.39 22.21
CA ARG A 139 -22.02 14.29 23.15
C ARG A 139 -21.31 13.08 22.53
N TRP A 140 -21.27 12.98 21.20
CA TRP A 140 -20.69 11.86 20.48
C TRP A 140 -19.32 12.23 19.91
N GLU A 141 -18.26 11.61 20.43
CA GLU A 141 -16.89 11.92 20.02
C GLU A 141 -16.38 11.03 18.88
N ARG A 142 -16.96 9.83 18.72
CA ARG A 142 -16.50 8.78 17.80
C ARG A 142 -17.67 8.04 17.19
N VAL A 143 -17.50 7.62 15.93
CA VAL A 143 -18.48 6.78 15.21
C VAL A 143 -17.74 5.64 14.51
N VAL A 144 -18.22 4.41 14.71
CA VAL A 144 -17.73 3.23 13.99
C VAL A 144 -18.68 2.94 12.83
N LEU A 145 -18.13 2.88 11.61
CA LEU A 145 -18.85 2.49 10.41
C LEU A 145 -18.38 1.10 9.98
N ARG A 146 -19.34 0.21 9.75
CA ARG A 146 -19.07 -1.16 9.29
C ARG A 146 -18.85 -1.21 7.79
N GLY A 147 -17.84 -1.94 7.35
CA GLY A 147 -17.37 -1.97 5.98
C GLY A 147 -18.37 -2.54 4.99
N GLU A 148 -19.17 -3.53 5.41
CA GLU A 148 -20.25 -4.09 4.60
C GLU A 148 -21.38 -3.09 4.33
N GLN A 149 -21.48 -2.02 5.13
CA GLN A 149 -22.46 -0.96 4.95
C GLN A 149 -21.91 0.20 4.12
N ILE A 150 -20.63 0.20 3.76
CA ILE A 150 -20.00 1.30 3.03
C ILE A 150 -20.16 1.07 1.52
N ALA A 151 -20.83 1.99 0.84
CA ALA A 151 -20.89 2.01 -0.62
C ALA A 151 -19.62 2.62 -1.23
N TRP A 152 -19.13 3.72 -0.68
CA TRP A 152 -17.85 4.31 -1.07
C TRP A 152 -17.25 5.21 0.02
N ILE A 153 -15.95 5.47 -0.11
CA ILE A 153 -15.19 6.40 0.74
C ILE A 153 -14.40 7.35 -0.15
N ALA A 154 -14.47 8.64 0.14
CA ALA A 154 -13.61 9.66 -0.43
C ALA A 154 -12.77 10.29 0.69
N PHE A 155 -11.50 10.60 0.40
CA PHE A 155 -10.58 11.17 1.37
C PHE A 155 -10.19 12.60 0.99
N LYS A 156 -10.11 13.48 2.00
CA LYS A 156 -9.48 14.80 1.92
C LYS A 156 -8.36 14.85 2.94
N TYR A 157 -7.17 15.31 2.55
CA TYR A 157 -6.05 15.51 3.49
C TYR A 157 -5.92 16.98 3.82
N ASP A 158 -5.97 17.32 5.10
CA ASP A 158 -5.92 18.70 5.58
C ASP A 158 -5.32 18.76 6.99
N ALA A 159 -5.14 19.96 7.54
CA ALA A 159 -4.67 20.14 8.91
C ALA A 159 -5.60 19.45 9.93
N ALA A 160 -5.00 18.94 11.00
CA ALA A 160 -5.73 18.37 12.11
C ALA A 160 -6.69 19.41 12.73
N PRO A 161 -7.93 19.02 13.05
CA PRO A 161 -8.87 19.95 13.63
C PRO A 161 -8.42 20.31 15.05
N VAL A 162 -8.51 21.60 15.40
CA VAL A 162 -8.20 22.07 16.75
C VAL A 162 -9.48 21.96 17.59
N ARG A 163 -9.45 21.12 18.63
CA ARG A 163 -10.53 21.02 19.62
C ARG A 163 -10.54 22.29 20.46
N GLN A 164 -11.64 23.05 20.40
CA GLN A 164 -11.84 24.22 21.23
C GLN A 164 -12.27 23.82 22.65
N ARG A 165 -12.09 24.73 23.61
CA ARG A 165 -12.32 24.51 25.05
C ARG A 165 -13.78 24.17 25.40
N ASP A 166 -14.71 24.52 24.53
CA ASP A 166 -16.14 24.25 24.64
C ASP A 166 -16.54 22.88 24.07
N GLY A 167 -15.58 22.07 23.60
CA GLY A 167 -15.81 20.78 22.96
C GLY A 167 -16.19 20.84 21.49
N SER A 168 -16.28 22.05 20.90
CA SER A 168 -16.45 22.24 19.46
C SER A 168 -15.13 22.08 18.71
N PHE A 169 -15.19 21.90 17.40
CA PHE A 169 -14.02 21.84 16.54
C PHE A 169 -13.95 23.08 15.67
N ALA A 170 -12.81 23.76 15.66
CA ALA A 170 -12.56 24.88 14.76
C ALA A 170 -12.40 24.36 13.32
N ALA A 171 -12.96 25.07 12.34
CA ALA A 171 -12.55 24.89 10.95
C ALA A 171 -11.05 25.23 10.81
N SER A 172 -10.29 24.42 10.08
CA SER A 172 -8.86 24.67 9.84
C SER A 172 -8.63 26.08 9.28
N PRO A 173 -7.67 26.86 9.82
CA PRO A 173 -7.31 28.16 9.29
C PRO A 173 -6.64 27.94 7.93
N GLY A 174 -7.41 28.10 6.85
CA GLY A 174 -6.97 27.77 5.50
C GLY A 174 -8.07 27.76 4.44
N THR A 175 -9.35 27.78 4.85
CA THR A 175 -10.43 28.08 3.91
C THR A 175 -10.54 29.61 3.79
N VAL A 176 -9.69 30.20 2.95
CA VAL A 176 -9.95 31.54 2.41
C VAL A 176 -11.32 31.46 1.74
N HIS A 177 -12.30 32.14 2.31
CA HIS A 177 -13.54 32.46 1.62
C HIS A 177 -13.12 33.14 0.31
N ALA A 178 -13.30 32.46 -0.81
CA ALA A 178 -13.27 33.11 -2.10
C ALA A 178 -14.38 34.17 -2.05
N ASP A 179 -13.92 35.41 -1.99
CA ASP A 179 -14.61 36.66 -2.16
C ASP A 179 -15.82 36.46 -3.10
N THR A 180 -17.02 36.43 -2.53
CA THR A 180 -18.23 36.65 -3.32
C THR A 180 -18.39 38.16 -3.35
N PRO A 181 -18.20 38.83 -4.50
CA PRO A 181 -18.43 40.26 -4.56
C PRO A 181 -19.91 40.51 -4.30
N ASP A 182 -20.17 41.29 -3.25
CA ASP A 182 -21.46 41.83 -2.85
C ASP A 182 -22.09 42.60 -4.03
N PRO A 183 -23.18 42.12 -4.65
CA PRO A 183 -23.90 42.89 -5.66
C PRO A 183 -25.03 43.63 -4.94
N GLY A 184 -24.68 44.68 -4.20
CA GLY A 184 -25.64 45.33 -3.31
C GLY A 184 -25.27 46.73 -2.85
N GLY A 185 -24.45 47.45 -3.63
CA GLY A 185 -24.17 48.86 -3.38
C GLY A 185 -25.44 49.71 -3.42
N ASP A 186 -25.84 50.15 -2.22
CA ASP A 186 -26.63 51.33 -1.89
C ASP A 186 -27.02 52.24 -3.08
N LEU A 187 -28.21 52.01 -3.63
CA LEU A 187 -28.93 53.03 -4.39
C LEU A 187 -29.62 53.97 -3.41
N LEU A 188 -28.87 55.03 -3.07
CA LEU A 188 -29.32 56.40 -2.83
C LEU A 188 -30.84 56.61 -2.76
N GLY A 189 -31.35 56.67 -1.54
CA GLY A 189 -32.57 57.40 -1.23
C GLY A 189 -32.29 58.88 -0.98
N SER A 190 -33.12 59.73 -1.60
CA SER A 190 -33.45 61.11 -1.21
C SER A 190 -32.55 62.25 -1.72
N ALA A 191 -33.03 63.00 -2.72
CA ALA A 191 -33.39 64.41 -2.53
C ALA A 191 -34.32 64.93 -3.64
N ARG A 192 -35.41 65.57 -3.21
CA ARG A 192 -36.31 66.40 -4.00
C ARG A 192 -35.60 67.70 -4.42
N HIS A 193 -35.90 68.23 -5.61
CA HIS A 193 -36.23 69.63 -5.90
C HIS A 193 -36.34 69.84 -7.43
N GLY A 194 -37.45 70.44 -7.87
CA GLY A 194 -37.72 70.81 -9.26
C GLY A 194 -39.13 70.49 -9.68
#